data_AF-A0A2M7KQN0-F1
#
_entry.id   AF-A0A2M7KQN0-F1
#
_cell.length_a   1.000
_cell.length_b   1.000
_cell.length_c   1.000
_cell.angle_alpha   90.00
_cell.angle_beta   90.00
_cell.angle_gamma   90.00
#
_symmetry.space_group_name_H-M   'P 1'
#
loop_
_entity.id
_entity.type
_entity.pdbx_description
1 polymer ?
#
loop_
_entity_poly.entity_id
_entity_poly.type
_entity_poly.pdbx_seq_one_letter_code
_entity_poly.pdbx_strand_id
1 'polypeptide(L)'
;MSSHPPNSSTASRWRRPFPRAARTALALLAVVALVGCGASDKDIFEKAEQHYARKQYQEALRYYRLLSDDHPDSEWADRALERQAEVLANHLDKPAEGVRAYQRLVSQFPNSKLAPAAQLRIGELSYRKLHRYEEAVAAYNRALADYGGDPALSAEVRLALGKIDYEEGKWEGAEHFTAVLRDYAADLPHCAEAQFYLARAQENVRRDASRAIEEYQKVIDKYPNTKWAEEAKKAVGWIYYYTDRTKAAEEKAEPRQVLVDIRRAPGGAREHFTPPPFVRSVEDCLRSLGVQASASHLMGISGLAFQFYYDRNDRLGGADYLPQNPLEAICRALGLKATQQQATNFQEGFESLRKALEEKQPTFVPLVLPPPSWVTVAGYDEAAKTVALVDAQGVTRSISWEQLAKSWSTASCPSLDPMSGRGARYSWYAFRKSGTPQSPAQTAERAILAGTRIMQDTRSGSFAAGFRAYGELTDDLRTPRDYSGVDKGDRDQLVRWAVSALPRLIAARKAAAAFLRTAGSELPNQERGPALAAAANFDQAVEKLRLVSLGAPRATSVSARAESSSGEAFKQECDASASALEEVVRAERGAYREMERICK
;
A
#
# COMPACT_ATOMS: atom_id res chain seq x y z
N MET A 1 33.44 -28.39 -64.26
CA MET A 1 33.89 -27.09 -63.71
C MET A 1 34.57 -27.42 -62.38
N SER A 2 35.90 -27.58 -62.35
CA SER A 2 36.94 -26.52 -62.23
C SER A 2 36.89 -25.82 -60.86
N SER A 3 37.96 -25.73 -60.06
CA SER A 3 39.39 -25.95 -60.34
C SER A 3 40.28 -26.08 -59.07
N HIS A 4 41.41 -26.78 -59.19
CA HIS A 4 42.61 -26.76 -58.32
C HIS A 4 43.75 -25.98 -59.02
N PRO A 5 44.96 -25.78 -58.41
CA PRO A 5 45.28 -25.54 -57.00
C PRO A 5 45.84 -24.08 -56.82
N PRO A 6 47.15 -23.70 -56.82
CA PRO A 6 48.44 -24.41 -56.74
C PRO A 6 49.04 -24.41 -55.30
N ASN A 7 50.38 -24.37 -55.14
CA ASN A 7 51.12 -24.58 -53.88
C ASN A 7 52.50 -23.83 -53.88
N SER A 8 53.01 -23.50 -52.69
CA SER A 8 54.44 -23.39 -52.27
C SER A 8 55.51 -22.50 -52.96
N SER A 9 56.39 -21.94 -52.11
CA SER A 9 57.74 -21.37 -52.36
C SER A 9 57.80 -20.01 -53.09
N THR A 10 58.75 -19.09 -52.82
CA THR A 10 59.99 -19.10 -52.01
C THR A 10 59.89 -18.02 -50.88
N ALA A 11 60.90 -17.51 -50.14
CA ALA A 11 62.36 -17.60 -50.21
C ALA A 11 63.05 -17.47 -48.81
N SER A 12 64.34 -17.14 -48.82
CA SER A 12 65.32 -17.24 -47.73
C SER A 12 65.63 -15.96 -46.94
N ARG A 13 65.89 -16.14 -45.63
CA ARG A 13 66.91 -15.48 -44.79
C ARG A 13 67.46 -14.09 -45.21
N TRP A 14 67.26 -13.10 -44.34
CA TRP A 14 68.37 -12.30 -43.77
C TRP A 14 68.06 -11.94 -42.31
N ARG A 15 68.82 -12.52 -41.36
CA ARG A 15 68.86 -12.06 -39.96
C ARG A 15 70.23 -11.41 -39.70
N ARG A 16 70.25 -10.14 -39.28
CA ARG A 16 71.39 -9.53 -38.57
C ARG A 16 70.98 -9.35 -37.09
N PRO A 17 71.81 -9.74 -36.12
CA PRO A 17 71.48 -9.57 -34.71
C PRO A 17 71.74 -8.12 -34.26
N PHE A 18 70.79 -7.52 -33.54
CA PHE A 18 71.02 -6.28 -32.81
C PHE A 18 71.94 -6.54 -31.60
N PRO A 19 72.91 -5.66 -31.28
CA PRO A 19 73.83 -5.84 -30.17
C PRO A 19 73.13 -5.67 -28.80
N ARG A 20 73.49 -6.53 -27.84
CA ARG A 20 72.85 -6.63 -26.52
C ARG A 20 72.94 -5.36 -25.66
N ALA A 21 73.88 -4.46 -25.94
CA ALA A 21 74.12 -3.23 -25.16
C ALA A 21 72.95 -2.22 -25.19
N ALA A 22 72.12 -2.21 -26.22
CA ALA A 22 70.98 -1.28 -26.30
C ALA A 22 69.84 -1.63 -25.33
N ARG A 23 69.78 -2.86 -24.80
CA ARG A 23 68.70 -3.31 -23.90
C ARG A 23 68.92 -2.91 -22.45
N THR A 24 70.16 -2.78 -21.98
CA THR A 24 70.46 -2.41 -20.59
C THR A 24 70.30 -0.92 -20.33
N ALA A 25 70.65 -0.05 -21.29
CA ALA A 25 70.45 1.39 -21.17
C ALA A 25 68.96 1.80 -21.12
N LEU A 26 68.12 1.16 -21.94
CA LEU A 26 66.66 1.36 -21.93
C LEU A 26 65.99 0.82 -20.66
N ALA A 27 66.49 -0.28 -20.08
CA ALA A 27 65.97 -0.80 -18.82
C ALA A 27 66.29 0.11 -17.62
N LEU A 28 67.49 0.71 -17.57
CA LEU A 28 67.86 1.64 -16.50
C LEU A 28 67.11 2.98 -16.59
N LEU A 29 66.84 3.49 -17.80
CA LEU A 29 65.96 4.65 -17.98
C LEU A 29 64.49 4.33 -17.62
N ALA A 30 64.01 3.12 -17.86
CA ALA A 30 62.66 2.70 -17.45
C ALA A 30 62.52 2.56 -15.93
N VAL A 31 63.57 2.10 -15.23
CA VAL A 31 63.55 1.96 -13.75
C VAL A 31 63.67 3.31 -13.04
N VAL A 32 64.42 4.28 -13.58
CA VAL A 32 64.48 5.65 -13.02
C VAL A 32 63.24 6.49 -13.38
N ALA A 33 62.54 6.18 -14.49
CA ALA A 33 61.26 6.80 -14.85
C ALA A 33 60.06 6.32 -14.01
N LEU A 34 60.20 5.25 -13.21
CA LEU A 34 59.12 4.71 -12.36
C LEU A 34 59.01 5.39 -10.98
N VAL A 35 59.84 6.39 -10.68
CA VAL A 35 59.83 7.14 -9.40
C VAL A 35 59.19 8.54 -9.56
N GLY A 36 58.63 8.85 -10.74
CA GLY A 36 57.95 10.12 -11.02
C GLY A 36 56.42 10.00 -11.01
N CYS A 37 55.75 10.63 -10.03
CA CYS A 37 54.28 10.74 -9.91
C CYS A 37 53.50 9.42 -9.71
N GLY A 38 53.86 8.67 -8.67
CA GLY A 38 52.82 7.95 -7.91
C GLY A 38 51.96 9.00 -7.19
N ALA A 39 50.75 9.26 -7.70
CA ALA A 39 49.80 10.17 -7.04
C ALA A 39 49.43 9.60 -5.67
N SER A 40 49.51 10.41 -4.61
CA SER A 40 49.13 9.96 -3.28
C SER A 40 47.61 9.72 -3.20
N ASP A 41 47.17 8.94 -2.23
CA ASP A 41 45.75 8.68 -1.99
C ASP A 41 44.94 9.98 -1.85
N LYS A 42 45.55 10.97 -1.20
CA LYS A 42 45.02 12.33 -1.09
C LYS A 42 44.89 13.01 -2.46
N ASP A 43 45.90 12.94 -3.32
CA ASP A 43 45.83 13.50 -4.68
C ASP A 43 44.73 12.83 -5.52
N ILE A 44 44.55 11.50 -5.35
CA ILE A 44 43.47 10.74 -5.99
C ILE A 44 42.11 11.22 -5.48
N PHE A 45 41.95 11.42 -4.17
CA PHE A 45 40.71 11.91 -3.57
C PHE A 45 40.39 13.35 -4.01
N GLU A 46 41.37 14.26 -3.96
CA GLU A 46 41.22 15.64 -4.42
C GLU A 46 40.86 15.70 -5.91
N LYS A 47 41.41 14.81 -6.73
CA LYS A 47 41.04 14.69 -8.16
C LYS A 47 39.61 14.19 -8.35
N ALA A 48 39.15 13.25 -7.52
CA ALA A 48 37.76 12.80 -7.53
C ALA A 48 36.80 13.96 -7.20
N GLU A 49 37.11 14.75 -6.17
CA GLU A 49 36.34 15.95 -5.79
C GLU A 49 36.36 17.03 -6.88
N GLN A 50 37.48 17.24 -7.57
CA GLN A 50 37.53 18.15 -8.73
C GLN A 50 36.59 17.71 -9.87
N HIS A 51 36.53 16.41 -10.16
CA HIS A 51 35.57 15.88 -11.14
C HIS A 51 34.12 16.00 -10.63
N TYR A 52 33.87 15.77 -9.34
CA TYR A 52 32.56 15.97 -8.72
C TYR A 52 32.08 17.42 -8.81
N ALA A 53 32.94 18.40 -8.49
CA ALA A 53 32.64 19.83 -8.60
C ALA A 53 32.34 20.27 -10.03
N ARG A 54 32.97 19.63 -11.04
CA ARG A 54 32.67 19.80 -12.48
C ARG A 54 31.43 19.03 -12.95
N LYS A 55 30.70 18.36 -12.04
CA LYS A 55 29.56 17.47 -12.33
C LYS A 55 29.89 16.27 -13.23
N GLN A 56 31.18 15.91 -13.30
CA GLN A 56 31.68 14.77 -14.07
C GLN A 56 31.59 13.49 -13.23
N TYR A 57 30.36 13.16 -12.81
CA TYR A 57 30.09 12.16 -11.76
C TYR A 57 30.63 10.75 -12.06
N GLN A 58 30.65 10.32 -13.32
CA GLN A 58 31.22 9.03 -13.71
C GLN A 58 32.75 8.99 -13.54
N GLU A 59 33.45 10.07 -13.88
CA GLU A 59 34.91 10.15 -13.65
C GLU A 59 35.23 10.29 -12.16
N ALA A 60 34.48 11.09 -11.42
CA ALA A 60 34.60 11.19 -9.96
C ALA A 60 34.46 9.80 -9.29
N LEU A 61 33.41 9.05 -9.67
CA LEU A 61 33.17 7.68 -9.23
C LEU A 61 34.33 6.71 -9.58
N ARG A 62 35.02 6.93 -10.71
CA ARG A 62 36.20 6.12 -11.07
C ARG A 62 37.37 6.35 -10.12
N TYR A 63 37.61 7.61 -9.70
CA TYR A 63 38.67 7.93 -8.74
C TYR A 63 38.31 7.56 -7.30
N TYR A 64 37.03 7.67 -6.88
CA TYR A 64 36.61 7.14 -5.57
C TYR A 64 36.80 5.61 -5.48
N ARG A 65 36.49 4.86 -6.55
CA ARG A 65 36.72 3.41 -6.60
C ARG A 65 38.18 3.02 -6.49
N LEU A 66 39.09 3.77 -7.12
CA LEU A 66 40.53 3.54 -7.01
C LEU A 66 40.99 3.53 -5.53
N LEU A 67 40.41 4.40 -4.70
CA LEU A 67 40.67 4.42 -3.25
C LEU A 67 39.97 3.29 -2.51
N SER A 68 38.68 3.04 -2.77
CA SER A 68 37.92 2.05 -2.01
C SER A 68 38.23 0.60 -2.36
N ASP A 69 38.72 0.34 -3.57
CA ASP A 69 38.87 -1.01 -4.13
C ASP A 69 40.34 -1.43 -4.18
N ASP A 70 41.24 -0.53 -4.62
CA ASP A 70 42.67 -0.85 -4.77
C ASP A 70 43.51 -0.41 -3.55
N HIS A 71 43.12 0.66 -2.82
CA HIS A 71 43.85 1.20 -1.65
C HIS A 71 43.00 1.15 -0.35
N PRO A 72 42.44 -0.01 0.07
CA PRO A 72 41.45 -0.07 1.15
C PRO A 72 41.99 0.30 2.55
N ASP A 73 43.30 0.23 2.80
CA ASP A 73 43.92 0.64 4.06
C ASP A 73 44.13 2.17 4.17
N SER A 74 43.73 2.93 3.14
CA SER A 74 43.88 4.38 3.09
C SER A 74 43.01 5.12 4.10
N GLU A 75 43.53 6.20 4.71
CA GLU A 75 42.75 7.15 5.52
C GLU A 75 41.63 7.87 4.72
N TRP A 76 41.61 7.72 3.39
CA TRP A 76 40.60 8.27 2.50
C TRP A 76 39.58 7.23 2.00
N ALA A 77 39.76 5.93 2.30
CA ALA A 77 38.95 4.86 1.72
C ALA A 77 37.49 4.86 2.23
N ASP A 78 37.26 5.16 3.51
CA ASP A 78 35.92 5.24 4.09
C ASP A 78 35.13 6.44 3.53
N ARG A 79 35.76 7.61 3.42
CA ARG A 79 35.20 8.79 2.77
C ARG A 79 35.01 8.57 1.27
N ALA A 80 35.91 7.86 0.59
CA ALA A 80 35.71 7.51 -0.81
C ALA A 80 34.46 6.63 -1.01
N LEU A 81 34.19 5.68 -0.10
CA LEU A 81 32.95 4.88 -0.12
C LEU A 81 31.70 5.72 0.16
N GLU A 82 31.75 6.67 1.10
CA GLU A 82 30.66 7.63 1.36
C GLU A 82 30.36 8.44 0.09
N ARG A 83 31.37 9.06 -0.51
CA ARG A 83 31.23 9.92 -1.70
C ARG A 83 30.82 9.12 -2.93
N GLN A 84 31.29 7.89 -3.08
CA GLN A 84 30.77 6.93 -4.05
C GLN A 84 29.27 6.66 -3.83
N ALA A 85 28.85 6.41 -2.60
CA ALA A 85 27.45 6.13 -2.28
C ALA A 85 26.54 7.32 -2.58
N GLU A 86 26.95 8.53 -2.21
CA GLU A 86 26.26 9.78 -2.53
C GLU A 86 26.18 10.04 -4.05
N VAL A 87 27.27 9.86 -4.78
CA VAL A 87 27.29 10.03 -6.25
C VAL A 87 26.35 9.03 -6.93
N LEU A 88 26.38 7.77 -6.52
CA LEU A 88 25.50 6.73 -7.05
C LEU A 88 24.03 7.04 -6.73
N ALA A 89 23.69 7.36 -5.49
CA ALA A 89 22.31 7.53 -5.06
C ALA A 89 21.66 8.85 -5.50
N ASN A 90 22.42 9.96 -5.49
CA ASN A 90 21.86 11.31 -5.66
C ASN A 90 22.10 11.91 -7.05
N HIS A 91 23.15 11.47 -7.77
CA HIS A 91 23.57 12.10 -9.04
C HIS A 91 23.52 11.18 -10.25
N LEU A 92 23.58 9.85 -10.04
CA LEU A 92 23.52 8.84 -11.11
C LEU A 92 22.26 7.96 -11.04
N ASP A 93 21.31 8.30 -10.16
CA ASP A 93 20.03 7.60 -9.91
C ASP A 93 20.15 6.07 -9.75
N LYS A 94 21.21 5.65 -9.06
CA LYS A 94 21.55 4.25 -8.73
C LYS A 94 21.51 4.00 -7.21
N PRO A 95 20.37 4.24 -6.52
CA PRO A 95 20.28 4.11 -5.07
C PRO A 95 20.64 2.70 -4.55
N ALA A 96 20.37 1.64 -5.30
CA ALA A 96 20.76 0.27 -4.92
C ALA A 96 22.28 0.02 -4.99
N GLU A 97 23.02 0.71 -5.87
CA GLU A 97 24.49 0.69 -5.85
C GLU A 97 25.03 1.57 -4.71
N GLY A 98 24.37 2.70 -4.42
CA GLY A 98 24.70 3.56 -3.28
C GLY A 98 24.55 2.84 -1.93
N VAL A 99 23.44 2.11 -1.73
CA VAL A 99 23.23 1.23 -0.57
C VAL A 99 24.36 0.22 -0.43
N ARG A 100 24.80 -0.44 -1.52
CA ARG A 100 25.94 -1.37 -1.48
C ARG A 100 27.26 -0.70 -1.09
N ALA A 101 27.49 0.55 -1.50
CA ALA A 101 28.68 1.31 -1.11
C ALA A 101 28.66 1.70 0.38
N TYR A 102 27.51 2.14 0.92
CA TYR A 102 27.38 2.34 2.37
C TYR A 102 27.49 1.03 3.17
N GLN A 103 26.94 -0.09 2.66
CA GLN A 103 27.11 -1.40 3.28
C GLN A 103 28.60 -1.80 3.35
N ARG A 104 29.38 -1.52 2.29
CA ARG A 104 30.84 -1.69 2.32
C ARG A 104 31.50 -0.81 3.37
N LEU A 105 31.13 0.47 3.47
CA LEU A 105 31.66 1.38 4.50
C LEU A 105 31.45 0.81 5.90
N VAL A 106 30.21 0.44 6.26
CA VAL A 106 29.88 -0.07 7.60
C VAL A 106 30.57 -1.41 7.91
N SER A 107 30.76 -2.28 6.91
CA SER A 107 31.38 -3.61 7.09
C SER A 107 32.91 -3.61 7.06
N GLN A 108 33.53 -2.73 6.27
CA GLN A 108 34.99 -2.61 6.16
C GLN A 108 35.56 -1.64 7.19
N PHE A 109 34.81 -0.59 7.56
CA PHE A 109 35.24 0.47 8.48
C PHE A 109 34.23 0.68 9.63
N PRO A 110 33.90 -0.36 10.43
CA PRO A 110 32.86 -0.26 11.48
C PRO A 110 33.18 0.77 12.58
N ASN A 111 34.47 1.07 12.78
CA ASN A 111 34.96 2.09 13.72
C ASN A 111 35.09 3.50 13.11
N SER A 112 34.74 3.69 11.83
CA SER A 112 34.76 5.02 11.21
C SER A 112 33.70 5.93 11.83
N LYS A 113 34.03 7.21 11.96
CA LYS A 113 33.07 8.27 12.34
C LYS A 113 31.94 8.42 11.31
N LEU A 114 32.10 7.90 10.10
CA LEU A 114 31.09 7.89 9.04
C LEU A 114 30.13 6.69 9.15
N ALA A 115 30.51 5.61 9.85
CA ALA A 115 29.72 4.37 9.91
C ALA A 115 28.30 4.54 10.49
N PRO A 116 28.05 5.33 11.57
CA PRO A 116 26.69 5.58 12.06
C PRO A 116 25.80 6.29 11.00
N ALA A 117 26.35 7.32 10.35
CA ALA A 117 25.67 8.05 9.29
C ALA A 117 25.42 7.18 8.06
N ALA A 118 26.39 6.37 7.65
CA ALA A 118 26.24 5.41 6.55
C ALA A 118 25.13 4.38 6.84
N GLN A 119 25.05 3.84 8.05
CA GLN A 119 24.01 2.90 8.45
C GLN A 119 22.61 3.54 8.44
N LEU A 120 22.49 4.80 8.89
CA LEU A 120 21.27 5.60 8.75
C LEU A 120 20.90 5.82 7.27
N ARG A 121 21.87 6.18 6.42
CA ARG A 121 21.66 6.40 4.97
C ARG A 121 21.25 5.12 4.22
N ILE A 122 21.68 3.93 4.66
CA ILE A 122 21.15 2.65 4.13
C ILE A 122 19.64 2.58 4.37
N GLY A 123 19.19 2.84 5.61
CA GLY A 123 17.76 2.86 5.94
C GLY A 123 17.00 3.92 5.15
N GLU A 124 17.55 5.13 5.04
CA GLU A 124 16.93 6.23 4.30
C GLU A 124 16.83 5.96 2.80
N LEU A 125 17.86 5.42 2.15
CA LEU A 125 17.80 5.06 0.73
C LEU A 125 16.83 3.90 0.50
N SER A 126 16.82 2.89 1.36
CA SER A 126 15.84 1.80 1.30
C SER A 126 14.40 2.31 1.45
N TYR A 127 14.16 3.24 2.37
CA TYR A 127 12.84 3.85 2.61
C TYR A 127 12.44 4.82 1.47
N ARG A 128 13.20 5.90 1.29
CA ARG A 128 12.82 7.05 0.45
C ARG A 128 13.10 6.85 -1.04
N LYS A 129 14.06 6.00 -1.43
CA LYS A 129 14.48 5.85 -2.84
C LYS A 129 14.15 4.49 -3.44
N LEU A 130 14.19 3.42 -2.64
CA LEU A 130 13.89 2.06 -3.10
C LEU A 130 12.48 1.58 -2.73
N HIS A 131 11.79 2.28 -1.82
CA HIS A 131 10.46 1.91 -1.29
C HIS A 131 10.40 0.49 -0.70
N ARG A 132 11.50 0.04 -0.10
CA ARG A 132 11.65 -1.29 0.50
C ARG A 132 11.57 -1.18 2.03
N TYR A 133 10.36 -1.10 2.54
CA TYR A 133 10.11 -0.83 3.96
C TYR A 133 10.75 -1.87 4.89
N GLU A 134 10.72 -3.16 4.55
CA GLU A 134 11.36 -4.22 5.34
C GLU A 134 12.90 -4.06 5.41
N GLU A 135 13.56 -3.80 4.27
CA GLU A 135 15.00 -3.53 4.23
C GLU A 135 15.36 -2.24 4.99
N ALA A 136 14.50 -1.22 4.93
CA ALA A 136 14.68 0.03 5.67
C ALA A 136 14.56 -0.18 7.19
N VAL A 137 13.49 -0.86 7.65
CA VAL A 137 13.30 -1.21 9.06
C VAL A 137 14.46 -2.06 9.59
N ALA A 138 14.93 -3.03 8.82
CA ALA A 138 16.08 -3.86 9.20
C ALA A 138 17.42 -3.09 9.24
N ALA A 139 17.57 -2.02 8.45
CA ALA A 139 18.74 -1.13 8.51
C ALA A 139 18.65 -0.13 9.67
N TYR A 140 17.48 0.44 9.91
CA TYR A 140 17.19 1.33 11.03
C TYR A 140 17.31 0.62 12.39
N ASN A 141 16.80 -0.61 12.52
CA ASN A 141 16.97 -1.39 13.75
C ASN A 141 18.44 -1.72 14.04
N ARG A 142 19.27 -1.94 13.00
CA ARG A 142 20.73 -2.02 13.14
C ARG A 142 21.34 -0.68 13.56
N ALA A 143 20.91 0.44 12.99
CA ALA A 143 21.38 1.75 13.42
C ALA A 143 21.14 2.01 14.93
N LEU A 144 19.99 1.59 15.46
CA LEU A 144 19.70 1.66 16.90
C LEU A 144 20.48 0.64 17.74
N ALA A 145 20.75 -0.56 17.22
CA ALA A 145 21.50 -1.58 17.94
C ALA A 145 23.00 -1.25 18.03
N ASP A 146 23.59 -0.85 16.92
CA ASP A 146 25.04 -0.66 16.76
C ASP A 146 25.48 0.76 17.16
N TYR A 147 24.60 1.76 16.99
CA TYR A 147 24.92 3.19 17.19
C TYR A 147 23.93 3.95 18.08
N GLY A 148 23.04 3.25 18.79
CA GLY A 148 21.99 3.84 19.63
C GLY A 148 22.46 4.65 20.86
N GLY A 149 23.77 4.80 21.06
CA GLY A 149 24.35 5.66 22.09
C GLY A 149 24.28 7.16 21.77
N ASP A 150 24.08 7.54 20.50
CA ASP A 150 23.82 8.93 20.09
C ASP A 150 22.31 9.24 20.15
N PRO A 151 21.86 10.16 21.02
CA PRO A 151 20.45 10.55 21.11
C PRO A 151 19.90 11.19 19.83
N ALA A 152 20.71 11.93 19.08
CA ALA A 152 20.25 12.64 17.88
C ALA A 152 19.97 11.66 16.74
N LEU A 153 20.91 10.74 16.48
CA LEU A 153 20.73 9.61 15.56
C LEU A 153 19.54 8.74 16.00
N SER A 154 19.45 8.41 17.29
CA SER A 154 18.37 7.55 17.80
C SER A 154 16.99 8.21 17.73
N ALA A 155 16.91 9.54 17.80
CA ALA A 155 15.70 10.31 17.53
C ALA A 155 15.32 10.28 16.04
N GLU A 156 16.29 10.49 15.13
CA GLU A 156 16.07 10.46 13.69
C GLU A 156 15.61 9.07 13.21
N VAL A 157 16.27 8.01 13.68
CA VAL A 157 15.93 6.62 13.31
C VAL A 157 14.54 6.23 13.83
N ARG A 158 14.21 6.56 15.08
CA ARG A 158 12.85 6.29 15.60
C ARG A 158 11.78 7.10 14.87
N LEU A 159 12.05 8.34 14.51
CA LEU A 159 11.16 9.15 13.67
C LEU A 159 10.94 8.49 12.30
N ALA A 160 11.99 7.98 11.66
CA ALA A 160 11.92 7.30 10.38
C ALA A 160 11.14 5.97 10.44
N LEU A 161 11.34 5.16 11.49
CA LEU A 161 10.55 3.95 11.75
C LEU A 161 9.07 4.27 11.93
N GLY A 162 8.74 5.26 12.77
CA GLY A 162 7.36 5.71 12.96
C GLY A 162 6.70 6.21 11.68
N LYS A 163 7.47 6.84 10.78
CA LYS A 163 6.97 7.24 9.44
C LYS A 163 6.67 6.06 8.52
N ILE A 164 7.47 4.99 8.57
CA ILE A 164 7.17 3.76 7.83
C ILE A 164 5.88 3.14 8.37
N ASP A 165 5.75 3.00 9.70
CA ASP A 165 4.52 2.46 10.30
C ASP A 165 3.29 3.34 10.01
N TYR A 166 3.47 4.66 9.96
CA TYR A 166 2.45 5.59 9.48
C TYR A 166 2.08 5.27 8.02
N GLU A 167 3.02 5.24 7.08
CA GLU A 167 2.73 4.95 5.66
C GLU A 167 2.13 3.56 5.40
N GLU A 168 2.48 2.55 6.21
CA GLU A 168 1.86 1.21 6.16
C GLU A 168 0.47 1.13 6.81
N GLY A 169 -0.03 2.22 7.38
CA GLY A 169 -1.36 2.31 7.98
C GLY A 169 -1.46 1.75 9.41
N LYS A 170 -0.32 1.55 10.08
CA LYS A 170 -0.23 1.05 11.46
C LYS A 170 -0.35 2.18 12.48
N TRP A 171 -1.28 3.12 12.25
CA TRP A 171 -1.47 4.35 13.05
C TRP A 171 -1.58 4.11 14.57
N GLU A 172 -2.07 2.93 14.95
CA GLU A 172 -2.30 2.51 16.33
C GLU A 172 -0.99 2.29 17.10
N GLY A 173 0.09 1.97 16.38
CA GLY A 173 1.45 1.79 16.88
C GLY A 173 2.30 3.06 16.81
N ALA A 174 1.75 4.22 17.16
CA ALA A 174 2.49 5.49 17.24
C ALA A 174 3.57 5.53 18.37
N GLU A 175 4.01 4.36 18.82
CA GLU A 175 5.02 4.14 19.86
C GLU A 175 6.36 4.74 19.47
N HIS A 176 6.75 4.66 18.20
CA HIS A 176 7.99 5.26 17.69
C HIS A 176 8.01 6.79 17.84
N PHE A 177 6.92 7.48 17.48
CA PHE A 177 6.80 8.93 17.73
C PHE A 177 6.72 9.26 19.22
N THR A 178 5.98 8.45 19.99
CA THR A 178 5.84 8.62 21.44
C THR A 178 7.19 8.47 22.16
N ALA A 179 8.01 7.51 21.73
CA ALA A 179 9.37 7.31 22.24
C ALA A 179 10.27 8.51 21.91
N VAL A 180 10.20 9.08 20.70
CA VAL A 180 10.96 10.30 20.36
C VAL A 180 10.62 11.46 21.30
N LEU A 181 9.35 11.62 21.67
CA LEU A 181 8.87 12.70 22.53
C LEU A 181 9.09 12.47 24.03
N ARG A 182 9.33 11.22 24.43
CA ARG A 182 9.57 10.81 25.84
C ARG A 182 11.06 10.73 26.16
N ASP A 183 11.85 10.20 25.23
CA ASP A 183 13.23 9.75 25.50
C ASP A 183 14.29 10.79 25.10
N TYR A 184 13.92 11.85 24.35
CA TYR A 184 14.87 12.87 23.88
C TYR A 184 14.42 14.30 24.17
N ALA A 185 15.39 15.23 24.18
CA ALA A 185 15.17 16.63 24.49
C ALA A 185 14.34 17.34 23.39
N ALA A 186 13.43 18.21 23.80
CA ALA A 186 12.43 18.82 22.92
C ALA A 186 13.03 19.78 21.88
N ASP A 187 14.23 20.30 22.10
CA ASP A 187 14.96 21.17 21.18
C ASP A 187 15.52 20.44 19.95
N LEU A 188 15.56 19.10 19.94
CA LEU A 188 15.91 18.34 18.74
C LEU A 188 14.90 18.57 17.60
N PRO A 189 15.33 18.86 16.36
CA PRO A 189 14.44 19.06 15.21
C PRO A 189 13.43 17.93 14.96
N HIS A 190 13.80 16.71 15.35
CA HIS A 190 12.99 15.50 15.22
C HIS A 190 11.76 15.48 16.16
N CYS A 191 11.81 16.18 17.30
CA CYS A 191 10.71 16.20 18.26
C CYS A 191 9.50 16.97 17.72
N ALA A 192 9.73 18.08 17.01
CA ALA A 192 8.66 18.82 16.33
C ALA A 192 7.97 17.99 15.24
N GLU A 193 8.75 17.21 14.48
CA GLU A 193 8.23 16.32 13.45
C GLU A 193 7.47 15.13 14.06
N ALA A 194 8.02 14.50 15.10
CA ALA A 194 7.38 13.38 15.80
C ALA A 194 6.04 13.80 16.44
N GLN A 195 5.97 14.97 17.05
CA GLN A 195 4.72 15.51 17.64
C GLN A 195 3.66 15.75 16.57
N PHE A 196 4.05 16.25 15.39
CA PHE A 196 3.15 16.44 14.25
C PHE A 196 2.65 15.11 13.65
N TYR A 197 3.54 14.14 13.44
CA TYR A 197 3.14 12.83 12.93
C TYR A 197 2.37 12.00 13.97
N LEU A 198 2.59 12.18 15.27
CA LEU A 198 1.75 11.63 16.33
C LEU A 198 0.32 12.21 16.26
N ALA A 199 0.17 13.51 16.06
CA ALA A 199 -1.14 14.15 15.86
C ALA A 199 -1.86 13.57 14.63
N ARG A 200 -1.17 13.46 13.49
CA ARG A 200 -1.68 12.80 12.27
C ARG A 200 -2.05 11.33 12.50
N ALA A 201 -1.28 10.59 13.30
CA ALA A 201 -1.60 9.21 13.64
C ALA A 201 -2.91 9.15 14.45
N GLN A 202 -3.06 9.97 15.50
CA GLN A 202 -4.28 10.03 16.31
C GLN A 202 -5.52 10.42 15.49
N GLU A 203 -5.38 11.36 14.55
CA GLU A 203 -6.40 11.73 13.56
C GLU A 203 -6.88 10.50 12.76
N ASN A 204 -5.97 9.64 12.30
CA ASN A 204 -6.29 8.44 11.52
C ASN A 204 -6.81 7.26 12.35
N VAL A 205 -6.34 7.04 13.60
CA VAL A 205 -6.78 5.92 14.44
C VAL A 205 -8.28 6.01 14.78
N ARG A 206 -8.79 7.22 15.07
CA ARG A 206 -10.13 7.40 15.65
C ARG A 206 -11.03 8.41 14.93
N ARG A 207 -10.50 9.24 14.03
CA ARG A 207 -11.15 10.51 13.60
C ARG A 207 -11.55 11.40 14.79
N ASP A 208 -10.81 11.28 15.90
CA ASP A 208 -11.00 12.07 17.12
C ASP A 208 -10.32 13.43 16.92
N ALA A 209 -11.09 14.35 16.33
CA ALA A 209 -10.65 15.71 16.03
C ALA A 209 -10.10 16.43 17.26
N SER A 210 -10.71 16.23 18.43
CA SER A 210 -10.32 16.88 19.69
C SER A 210 -8.90 16.49 20.10
N ARG A 211 -8.62 15.18 20.15
CA ARG A 211 -7.28 14.69 20.49
C ARG A 211 -6.22 15.02 19.44
N ALA A 212 -6.58 14.97 18.16
CA ALA A 212 -5.68 15.41 17.09
C ALA A 212 -5.33 16.89 17.26
N ILE A 213 -6.31 17.76 17.52
CA ILE A 213 -6.10 19.19 17.82
C ILE A 213 -5.20 19.37 19.05
N GLU A 214 -5.41 18.63 20.15
CA GLU A 214 -4.54 18.71 21.33
C GLU A 214 -3.06 18.41 21.00
N GLU A 215 -2.78 17.37 20.22
CA GLU A 215 -1.40 17.05 19.81
C GLU A 215 -0.84 18.05 18.80
N TYR A 216 -1.64 18.55 17.85
CA TYR A 216 -1.21 19.62 16.93
C TYR A 216 -0.93 20.92 17.68
N GLN A 217 -1.74 21.28 18.68
CA GLN A 217 -1.55 22.48 19.50
C GLN A 217 -0.22 22.38 20.29
N LYS A 218 0.15 21.20 20.80
CA LYS A 218 1.49 20.99 21.36
C LYS A 218 2.61 21.24 20.35
N VAL A 219 2.41 20.99 19.04
CA VAL A 219 3.40 21.38 18.01
C VAL A 219 3.51 22.91 17.92
N ILE A 220 2.37 23.60 17.89
CA ILE A 220 2.29 25.06 17.75
C ILE A 220 2.92 25.75 18.96
N ASP A 221 2.63 25.29 20.17
CA ASP A 221 3.06 25.91 21.41
C ASP A 221 4.53 25.62 21.74
N LYS A 222 4.99 24.37 21.55
CA LYS A 222 6.36 23.96 21.89
C LYS A 222 7.37 24.25 20.77
N TYR A 223 6.94 24.25 19.51
CA TYR A 223 7.83 24.35 18.35
C TYR A 223 7.42 25.49 17.37
N PRO A 224 7.04 26.69 17.86
CA PRO A 224 6.35 27.73 17.08
C PRO A 224 7.09 28.20 15.83
N ASN A 225 8.43 28.12 15.83
CA ASN A 225 9.31 28.58 14.75
C ASN A 225 9.69 27.45 13.77
N THR A 226 8.98 26.34 13.76
CA THR A 226 9.23 25.20 12.87
C THR A 226 8.22 25.12 11.74
N LYS A 227 8.60 24.55 10.59
CA LYS A 227 7.65 24.22 9.51
C LYS A 227 6.49 23.34 9.99
N TRP A 228 6.72 22.53 11.02
CA TRP A 228 5.72 21.63 11.60
C TRP A 228 4.66 22.38 12.41
N ALA A 229 4.98 23.52 13.03
CA ALA A 229 3.97 24.39 13.62
C ALA A 229 3.07 25.05 12.55
N GLU A 230 3.63 25.44 11.39
CA GLU A 230 2.82 25.95 10.28
C GLU A 230 1.93 24.87 9.65
N GLU A 231 2.44 23.66 9.45
CA GLU A 231 1.61 22.53 9.01
C GLU A 231 0.58 22.11 10.07
N ALA A 232 0.90 22.20 11.37
CA ALA A 232 -0.05 21.96 12.46
C ALA A 232 -1.17 23.01 12.49
N LYS A 233 -0.86 24.31 12.31
CA LYS A 233 -1.86 25.38 12.16
C LYS A 233 -2.80 25.10 10.98
N LYS A 234 -2.26 24.67 9.84
CA LYS A 234 -3.07 24.26 8.68
C LYS A 234 -3.94 23.04 8.99
N ALA A 235 -3.38 22.00 9.63
CA ALA A 235 -4.12 20.80 10.00
C ALA A 235 -5.26 21.11 10.99
N VAL A 236 -4.99 21.88 12.04
CA VAL A 236 -6.00 22.39 12.98
C VAL A 236 -7.04 23.25 12.25
N GLY A 237 -6.63 24.11 11.33
CA GLY A 237 -7.54 24.91 10.50
C GLY A 237 -8.44 24.06 9.59
N TRP A 238 -7.92 22.99 8.99
CA TRP A 238 -8.71 22.02 8.22
C TRP A 238 -9.65 21.23 9.13
N ILE A 239 -9.18 20.76 10.28
CA ILE A 239 -10.02 20.08 11.26
C ILE A 239 -11.14 21.00 11.70
N TYR A 240 -10.88 22.26 12.09
CA TYR A 240 -11.96 23.21 12.38
C TYR A 240 -12.84 23.49 11.16
N TYR A 241 -12.33 23.63 9.94
CA TYR A 241 -13.16 23.84 8.75
C TYR A 241 -14.14 22.67 8.50
N TYR A 242 -13.69 21.43 8.69
CA TYR A 242 -14.57 20.27 8.60
C TYR A 242 -15.46 20.11 9.84
N THR A 243 -14.92 20.30 11.04
CA THR A 243 -15.62 20.17 12.33
C THR A 243 -16.59 21.31 12.61
N ASP A 244 -16.48 22.47 11.99
CA ASP A 244 -17.46 23.56 12.08
C ASP A 244 -18.63 23.29 11.11
N ARG A 245 -18.31 22.74 9.92
CA ARG A 245 -19.32 22.14 9.03
C ARG A 245 -20.01 20.91 9.63
N THR A 246 -19.36 20.13 10.50
CA THR A 246 -20.04 19.08 11.27
C THR A 246 -20.69 19.59 12.54
N LYS A 247 -20.16 20.59 13.25
CA LYS A 247 -20.81 21.16 14.46
C LYS A 247 -22.10 21.91 14.13
N ALA A 248 -22.16 22.62 13.01
CA ALA A 248 -23.43 23.10 12.43
C ALA A 248 -24.43 21.98 12.08
N ALA A 249 -24.00 20.70 12.12
CA ALA A 249 -24.81 19.50 11.97
C ALA A 249 -24.88 18.59 13.22
N GLU A 250 -24.03 18.80 14.24
CA GLU A 250 -23.82 17.91 15.41
C GLU A 250 -24.17 18.60 16.73
N GLU A 251 -24.45 19.91 16.75
CA GLU A 251 -24.81 20.60 18.00
C GLU A 251 -26.22 20.20 18.51
N LYS A 252 -26.23 19.18 19.38
CA LYS A 252 -27.33 18.67 20.22
C LYS A 252 -28.33 17.70 19.59
N ALA A 253 -27.98 16.41 19.58
CA ALA A 253 -28.83 15.38 20.19
C ALA A 253 -28.07 14.04 20.37
N GLU A 254 -27.88 13.61 21.62
CA GLU A 254 -27.76 12.17 21.91
C GLU A 254 -29.13 11.51 21.60
N PRO A 255 -29.18 10.40 20.84
CA PRO A 255 -30.44 9.81 20.42
C PRO A 255 -31.17 9.19 21.62
N ARG A 256 -32.32 9.76 21.99
CA ARG A 256 -33.09 9.30 23.17
C ARG A 256 -33.78 7.94 22.99
N GLN A 257 -33.82 7.40 21.78
CA GLN A 257 -34.26 6.03 21.50
C GLN A 257 -33.26 5.28 20.62
N VAL A 258 -32.35 4.54 21.26
CA VAL A 258 -31.60 3.46 20.60
C VAL A 258 -32.49 2.22 20.64
N LEU A 259 -33.07 1.85 19.49
CA LEU A 259 -34.03 0.74 19.38
C LEU A 259 -33.34 -0.58 19.00
N VAL A 260 -32.22 -0.50 18.27
CA VAL A 260 -31.35 -1.61 17.93
C VAL A 260 -30.02 -1.44 18.66
N ASP A 261 -29.81 -2.23 19.71
CA ASP A 261 -28.62 -2.14 20.58
C ASP A 261 -27.41 -2.85 19.96
N ILE A 262 -26.55 -2.08 19.28
CA ILE A 262 -25.34 -2.57 18.61
C ILE A 262 -24.16 -2.54 19.59
N ARG A 263 -24.22 -3.38 20.63
CA ARG A 263 -23.10 -3.49 21.59
C ARG A 263 -21.85 -4.06 20.93
N ARG A 264 -20.72 -3.38 21.12
CA ARG A 264 -19.41 -3.90 20.73
C ARG A 264 -19.00 -5.04 21.67
N ALA A 265 -18.63 -6.19 21.12
CA ALA A 265 -17.92 -7.22 21.87
C ALA A 265 -16.47 -6.79 22.13
N PRO A 266 -15.95 -6.88 23.37
CA PRO A 266 -14.54 -6.61 23.64
C PRO A 266 -13.66 -7.67 22.96
N GLY A 267 -12.61 -7.24 22.27
CA GLY A 267 -11.51 -8.14 21.87
C GLY A 267 -11.69 -9.02 20.64
N GLY A 268 -12.63 -8.72 19.73
CA GLY A 268 -12.63 -9.37 18.41
C GLY A 268 -11.31 -9.11 17.67
N ALA A 269 -10.66 -10.17 17.16
CA ALA A 269 -9.38 -10.06 16.48
C ALA A 269 -9.46 -9.09 15.29
N ARG A 270 -8.56 -8.10 15.25
CA ARG A 270 -8.51 -7.13 14.15
C ARG A 270 -7.96 -7.82 12.90
N GLU A 271 -8.84 -8.01 11.93
CA GLU A 271 -8.48 -8.41 10.56
C GLU A 271 -7.31 -7.55 10.04
N HIS A 272 -6.30 -8.17 9.43
CA HIS A 272 -5.11 -7.48 8.90
C HIS A 272 -5.38 -6.76 7.56
N PHE A 273 -6.63 -6.34 7.32
CA PHE A 273 -7.12 -5.63 6.16
C PHE A 273 -8.40 -4.84 6.48
N THR A 274 -8.70 -3.85 5.65
CA THR A 274 -9.95 -3.08 5.71
C THR A 274 -10.97 -3.70 4.73
N PRO A 275 -12.06 -4.32 5.20
CA PRO A 275 -13.11 -4.83 4.31
C PRO A 275 -13.90 -3.67 3.66
N PRO A 276 -14.66 -3.94 2.58
CA PRO A 276 -15.60 -2.97 2.01
C PRO A 276 -16.55 -2.43 3.09
N PRO A 277 -16.88 -1.12 3.15
CA PRO A 277 -17.57 -0.57 4.30
C PRO A 277 -18.96 -1.18 4.55
N PHE A 278 -19.68 -1.60 3.50
CA PHE A 278 -20.97 -2.29 3.67
C PHE A 278 -20.84 -3.63 4.43
N VAL A 279 -19.69 -4.31 4.36
CA VAL A 279 -19.45 -5.57 5.11
C VAL A 279 -19.39 -5.29 6.61
N ARG A 280 -18.77 -4.18 7.04
CA ARG A 280 -18.74 -3.76 8.46
C ARG A 280 -20.15 -3.57 9.01
N SER A 281 -20.98 -2.85 8.26
CA SER A 281 -22.36 -2.59 8.65
C SER A 281 -23.22 -3.87 8.65
N VAL A 282 -22.93 -4.85 7.79
CA VAL A 282 -23.52 -6.19 7.89
C VAL A 282 -23.05 -6.91 9.17
N GLU A 283 -21.77 -6.86 9.55
CA GLU A 283 -21.30 -7.39 10.85
C GLU A 283 -22.08 -6.78 12.03
N ASP A 284 -22.43 -5.49 11.96
CA ASP A 284 -23.21 -4.78 12.99
C ASP A 284 -24.68 -5.24 13.05
N CYS A 285 -25.32 -5.42 11.89
CA CYS A 285 -26.66 -6.01 11.78
C CYS A 285 -26.71 -7.47 12.25
N LEU A 286 -25.66 -8.25 12.00
CA LEU A 286 -25.56 -9.63 12.48
C LEU A 286 -25.39 -9.67 14.02
N ARG A 287 -24.58 -8.77 14.56
CA ARG A 287 -24.28 -8.71 16.01
C ARG A 287 -25.51 -8.39 16.85
N SER A 288 -26.38 -7.49 16.39
CA SER A 288 -27.66 -7.19 17.06
C SER A 288 -28.66 -8.36 16.99
N LEU A 289 -28.52 -9.29 16.04
CA LEU A 289 -29.22 -10.58 16.02
C LEU A 289 -28.55 -11.66 16.88
N GLY A 290 -27.44 -11.36 17.55
CA GLY A 290 -26.63 -12.33 18.30
C GLY A 290 -25.84 -13.29 17.42
N VAL A 291 -25.61 -12.96 16.14
CA VAL A 291 -24.80 -13.75 15.21
C VAL A 291 -23.39 -13.15 15.13
N GLN A 292 -22.38 -13.94 15.45
CA GLN A 292 -20.98 -13.54 15.31
C GLN A 292 -20.41 -14.11 14.01
N ALA A 293 -19.91 -13.24 13.14
CA ALA A 293 -19.19 -13.59 11.92
C ALA A 293 -18.11 -12.52 11.67
N SER A 294 -16.92 -12.93 11.24
CA SER A 294 -15.84 -12.01 10.87
C SER A 294 -15.99 -11.51 9.43
N ALA A 295 -15.45 -10.33 9.14
CA ALA A 295 -15.41 -9.81 7.78
C ALA A 295 -14.78 -10.78 6.76
N SER A 296 -13.69 -11.49 7.11
CA SER A 296 -13.14 -12.55 6.26
C SER A 296 -14.14 -13.67 5.98
N HIS A 297 -14.89 -14.12 6.98
CA HIS A 297 -15.94 -15.13 6.81
C HIS A 297 -17.08 -14.62 5.91
N LEU A 298 -17.58 -13.41 6.16
CA LEU A 298 -18.63 -12.78 5.35
C LEU A 298 -18.19 -12.58 3.89
N MET A 299 -16.94 -12.16 3.65
CA MET A 299 -16.39 -12.01 2.30
C MET A 299 -16.15 -13.35 1.59
N GLY A 300 -15.79 -14.40 2.33
CA GLY A 300 -15.68 -15.76 1.80
C GLY A 300 -17.03 -16.31 1.34
N ILE A 301 -18.03 -16.32 2.23
CA ILE A 301 -19.36 -16.91 1.93
C ILE A 301 -20.15 -16.13 0.86
N SER A 302 -19.87 -14.83 0.69
CA SER A 302 -20.48 -14.00 -0.36
C SER A 302 -19.72 -14.00 -1.69
N GLY A 303 -18.54 -14.63 -1.76
CA GLY A 303 -17.69 -14.61 -2.96
C GLY A 303 -16.83 -13.35 -3.13
N LEU A 304 -17.06 -12.29 -2.33
CA LEU A 304 -16.32 -11.02 -2.38
C LEU A 304 -14.80 -11.19 -2.20
N ALA A 305 -14.37 -12.23 -1.48
CA ALA A 305 -12.96 -12.55 -1.30
C ALA A 305 -12.26 -13.01 -2.60
N PHE A 306 -13.02 -13.68 -3.48
CA PHE A 306 -12.50 -14.31 -4.71
C PHE A 306 -12.71 -13.46 -5.96
N GLN A 307 -13.59 -12.45 -5.89
CA GLN A 307 -13.92 -11.62 -7.05
C GLN A 307 -12.75 -10.75 -7.52
N PHE A 308 -12.65 -10.57 -8.83
CA PHE A 308 -11.92 -9.49 -9.48
C PHE A 308 -12.60 -9.24 -10.83
N TYR A 309 -12.95 -7.99 -11.10
CA TYR A 309 -13.60 -7.58 -12.34
C TYR A 309 -12.84 -6.42 -12.96
N TYR A 310 -12.69 -6.45 -14.28
CA TYR A 310 -12.00 -5.41 -15.04
C TYR A 310 -12.64 -5.23 -16.43
N ASP A 311 -12.71 -3.99 -16.89
CA ASP A 311 -13.07 -3.61 -18.25
C ASP A 311 -12.13 -2.47 -18.62
N ARG A 312 -11.39 -2.60 -19.73
CA ARG A 312 -10.47 -1.54 -20.18
C ARG A 312 -11.17 -0.20 -20.47
N ASN A 313 -12.48 -0.21 -20.71
CA ASN A 313 -13.30 0.97 -21.01
C ASN A 313 -13.99 1.55 -19.76
N ASP A 314 -14.13 0.76 -18.69
CA ASP A 314 -14.60 1.20 -17.37
C ASP A 314 -13.69 0.62 -16.27
N ARG A 315 -12.48 1.19 -16.20
CA ARG A 315 -11.43 0.69 -15.30
C ARG A 315 -11.85 0.76 -13.84
N LEU A 316 -12.67 1.74 -13.46
CA LEU A 316 -13.07 1.96 -12.06
C LEU A 316 -14.30 1.13 -11.68
N GLY A 317 -15.28 0.96 -12.59
CA GLY A 317 -16.55 0.30 -12.30
C GLY A 317 -16.43 -1.15 -11.83
N GLY A 318 -15.39 -1.88 -12.26
CA GLY A 318 -15.14 -3.26 -11.85
C GLY A 318 -14.93 -3.43 -10.34
N ALA A 319 -14.44 -2.41 -9.64
CA ALA A 319 -14.21 -2.45 -8.19
C ALA A 319 -15.49 -2.33 -7.34
N ASP A 320 -16.57 -1.83 -7.94
CA ASP A 320 -17.92 -1.72 -7.36
C ASP A 320 -18.94 -2.64 -8.06
N TYR A 321 -18.49 -3.49 -9.00
CA TYR A 321 -19.33 -4.41 -9.74
C TYR A 321 -19.63 -5.67 -8.91
N LEU A 322 -20.92 -5.91 -8.67
CA LEU A 322 -21.45 -7.05 -7.92
C LEU A 322 -22.51 -7.74 -8.80
N PRO A 323 -22.20 -8.86 -9.49
CA PRO A 323 -23.16 -9.52 -10.39
C PRO A 323 -24.21 -10.36 -9.66
N GLN A 324 -24.05 -10.58 -8.35
CA GLN A 324 -25.00 -11.25 -7.48
C GLN A 324 -25.09 -10.49 -6.16
N ASN A 325 -26.24 -10.58 -5.48
CA ASN A 325 -26.45 -9.92 -4.20
C ASN A 325 -25.65 -10.64 -3.09
N PRO A 326 -24.61 -10.02 -2.50
CA PRO A 326 -23.80 -10.68 -1.48
C PRO A 326 -24.60 -10.96 -0.19
N LEU A 327 -25.68 -10.20 0.06
CA LEU A 327 -26.56 -10.44 1.21
C LEU A 327 -27.33 -11.76 1.08
N GLU A 328 -27.69 -12.20 -0.13
CA GLU A 328 -28.41 -13.46 -0.29
C GLU A 328 -27.55 -14.66 0.12
N ALA A 329 -26.27 -14.66 -0.25
CA ALA A 329 -25.33 -15.70 0.10
C ALA A 329 -25.07 -15.71 1.63
N ILE A 330 -24.82 -14.54 2.22
CA ILE A 330 -24.66 -14.37 3.68
C ILE A 330 -25.91 -14.84 4.42
N CYS A 331 -27.09 -14.39 4.02
CA CYS A 331 -28.35 -14.75 4.67
C CYS A 331 -28.63 -16.25 4.56
N ARG A 332 -28.40 -16.86 3.39
CA ARG A 332 -28.57 -18.30 3.16
C ARG A 332 -27.65 -19.14 4.04
N ALA A 333 -26.38 -18.75 4.18
CA ALA A 333 -25.43 -19.43 5.05
C ALA A 333 -25.84 -19.32 6.54
N LEU A 334 -26.22 -18.12 6.98
CA LEU A 334 -26.45 -17.81 8.41
C LEU A 334 -27.91 -18.02 8.89
N GLY A 335 -28.80 -18.58 8.07
CA GLY A 335 -30.21 -18.85 8.46
C GLY A 335 -31.08 -17.59 8.57
N LEU A 336 -30.70 -16.53 7.85
CA LEU A 336 -31.32 -15.20 7.90
C LEU A 336 -32.13 -14.91 6.62
N LYS A 337 -32.87 -13.80 6.66
CA LYS A 337 -33.47 -13.16 5.49
C LYS A 337 -33.24 -11.66 5.57
N ALA A 338 -32.61 -11.10 4.54
CA ALA A 338 -32.66 -9.67 4.25
C ALA A 338 -33.85 -9.41 3.33
N THR A 339 -34.73 -8.48 3.69
CA THR A 339 -35.87 -8.08 2.85
C THR A 339 -35.65 -6.64 2.42
N GLN A 340 -35.57 -6.39 1.10
CA GLN A 340 -35.49 -5.03 0.57
C GLN A 340 -36.86 -4.36 0.66
N GLN A 341 -36.86 -3.07 0.98
CA GLN A 341 -37.98 -2.16 0.86
C GLN A 341 -37.54 -0.97 0.00
N GLN A 342 -38.49 -0.37 -0.72
CA GLN A 342 -38.27 0.81 -1.55
C GLN A 342 -39.49 1.73 -1.42
N ALA A 343 -39.28 3.05 -1.54
CA ALA A 343 -40.34 4.04 -1.43
C ALA A 343 -40.14 5.16 -2.46
N THR A 344 -41.24 5.80 -2.86
CA THR A 344 -41.24 6.87 -3.87
C THR A 344 -40.77 8.21 -3.30
N ASN A 345 -40.98 8.42 -2.00
CA ASN A 345 -40.74 9.67 -1.30
C ASN A 345 -40.19 9.45 0.12
N PHE A 346 -39.63 10.50 0.72
CA PHE A 346 -38.97 10.41 2.03
C PHE A 346 -39.94 10.02 3.17
N GLN A 347 -41.18 10.52 3.16
CA GLN A 347 -42.14 10.25 4.24
C GLN A 347 -42.55 8.77 4.25
N GLU A 348 -42.90 8.21 3.09
CA GLU A 348 -43.19 6.79 2.90
C GLU A 348 -41.99 5.90 3.28
N GLY A 349 -40.79 6.26 2.82
CA GLY A 349 -39.58 5.49 3.11
C GLY A 349 -39.17 5.53 4.57
N PHE A 350 -39.25 6.70 5.21
CA PHE A 350 -38.91 6.88 6.61
C PHE A 350 -39.94 6.23 7.55
N GLU A 351 -41.24 6.32 7.26
CA GLU A 351 -42.28 5.63 8.04
C GLU A 351 -42.09 4.10 8.01
N SER A 352 -41.78 3.56 6.83
CA SER A 352 -41.50 2.12 6.64
C SER A 352 -40.23 1.68 7.40
N LEU A 353 -39.16 2.49 7.35
CA LEU A 353 -37.94 2.28 8.13
C LEU A 353 -38.19 2.37 9.64
N ARG A 354 -38.97 3.37 10.07
CA ARG A 354 -39.33 3.61 11.48
C ARG A 354 -40.01 2.39 12.09
N LYS A 355 -41.03 1.87 11.41
CA LYS A 355 -41.74 0.66 11.84
C LYS A 355 -40.81 -0.53 12.05
N ALA A 356 -39.84 -0.75 11.16
CA ALA A 356 -38.89 -1.85 11.32
C ALA A 356 -37.90 -1.62 12.49
N LEU A 357 -37.52 -0.37 12.78
CA LEU A 357 -36.74 -0.03 13.97
C LEU A 357 -37.54 -0.25 15.27
N GLU A 358 -38.83 0.12 15.29
CA GLU A 358 -39.74 -0.16 16.42
C GLU A 358 -39.93 -1.67 16.65
N GLU A 359 -40.02 -2.46 15.57
CA GLU A 359 -39.98 -3.93 15.60
C GLU A 359 -38.59 -4.52 15.94
N LYS A 360 -37.58 -3.67 16.22
CA LYS A 360 -36.18 -4.02 16.55
C LYS A 360 -35.48 -4.85 15.46
N GLN A 361 -35.91 -4.73 14.21
CA GLN A 361 -35.21 -5.32 13.08
C GLN A 361 -33.94 -4.50 12.81
N PRO A 362 -32.75 -5.11 12.66
CA PRO A 362 -31.58 -4.39 12.17
C PRO A 362 -31.85 -3.89 10.75
N THR A 363 -31.69 -2.59 10.53
CA THR A 363 -31.99 -1.95 9.24
C THR A 363 -30.76 -1.28 8.63
N PHE A 364 -30.74 -1.24 7.30
CA PHE A 364 -29.55 -0.92 6.53
C PHE A 364 -29.89 -0.05 5.31
N VAL A 365 -29.31 1.15 5.23
CA VAL A 365 -29.70 2.21 4.28
C VAL A 365 -28.50 2.65 3.40
N PRO A 366 -28.67 2.90 2.09
CA PRO A 366 -27.65 3.45 1.21
C PRO A 366 -27.60 4.98 1.33
N LEU A 367 -26.45 5.53 1.72
CA LEU A 367 -26.22 6.96 1.89
C LEU A 367 -25.09 7.45 0.99
N VAL A 368 -25.37 8.50 0.22
CA VAL A 368 -24.39 9.26 -0.58
C VAL A 368 -23.65 10.25 0.36
N LEU A 369 -22.88 9.68 1.28
CA LEU A 369 -21.89 10.39 2.09
C LEU A 369 -20.50 10.27 1.43
N PRO A 370 -19.43 10.93 1.93
CA PRO A 370 -18.07 10.68 1.46
C PRO A 370 -17.31 9.71 2.41
N PRO A 371 -16.99 8.47 1.99
CA PRO A 371 -17.35 7.79 0.74
C PRO A 371 -18.78 7.21 0.76
N PRO A 372 -19.44 7.05 -0.40
CA PRO A 372 -20.80 6.53 -0.45
C PRO A 372 -20.84 5.08 0.03
N SER A 373 -21.82 4.76 0.87
CA SER A 373 -21.96 3.39 1.35
C SER A 373 -23.32 3.08 1.94
N TRP A 374 -23.53 1.80 2.17
CA TRP A 374 -24.62 1.32 2.99
C TRP A 374 -24.23 1.41 4.47
N VAL A 375 -25.13 1.91 5.31
CA VAL A 375 -24.89 2.27 6.72
C VAL A 375 -26.02 1.70 7.59
N THR A 376 -25.68 1.20 8.78
CA THR A 376 -26.65 0.61 9.72
C THR A 376 -27.36 1.70 10.51
N VAL A 377 -28.68 1.58 10.67
CA VAL A 377 -29.49 2.50 11.48
C VAL A 377 -29.79 1.87 12.83
N ALA A 378 -29.41 2.55 13.92
CA ALA A 378 -29.58 2.07 15.30
C ALA A 378 -30.88 2.57 15.97
N GLY A 379 -31.45 3.67 15.47
CA GLY A 379 -32.63 4.31 16.04
C GLY A 379 -32.87 5.71 15.48
N TYR A 380 -33.81 6.43 16.08
CA TYR A 380 -34.19 7.80 15.70
C TYR A 380 -34.66 8.58 16.93
N ASP A 381 -34.74 9.90 16.79
CA ASP A 381 -35.38 10.79 17.75
C ASP A 381 -36.41 11.65 17.01
N GLU A 382 -37.69 11.39 17.27
CA GLU A 382 -38.84 12.06 16.64
C GLU A 382 -38.89 13.56 17.03
N ALA A 383 -38.50 13.91 18.26
CA ALA A 383 -38.55 15.28 18.77
C ALA A 383 -37.39 16.13 18.24
N ALA A 384 -36.19 15.57 18.17
CA ALA A 384 -35.03 16.20 17.55
C ALA A 384 -35.03 16.11 16.01
N LYS A 385 -35.88 15.25 15.43
CA LYS A 385 -35.89 14.90 14.00
C LYS A 385 -34.52 14.43 13.52
N THR A 386 -33.93 13.50 14.26
CA THR A 386 -32.63 12.89 13.96
C THR A 386 -32.72 11.37 13.82
N VAL A 387 -31.70 10.79 13.19
CA VAL A 387 -31.51 9.34 12.99
C VAL A 387 -30.11 8.97 13.42
N ALA A 388 -30.00 7.91 14.22
CA ALA A 388 -28.74 7.37 14.72
C ALA A 388 -28.19 6.33 13.74
N LEU A 389 -27.03 6.63 13.15
CA LEU A 389 -26.29 5.80 12.21
C LEU A 389 -25.06 5.20 12.90
N VAL A 390 -24.67 3.98 12.56
CA VAL A 390 -23.39 3.39 12.99
C VAL A 390 -22.38 3.47 11.86
N ASP A 391 -21.25 4.12 12.10
CA ASP A 391 -20.16 4.22 11.13
C ASP A 391 -19.30 2.94 11.04
N ALA A 392 -18.39 2.90 10.07
CA ALA A 392 -17.53 1.73 9.83
C ALA A 392 -16.54 1.41 10.97
N GLN A 393 -16.45 2.25 12.01
CA GLN A 393 -15.68 2.04 13.23
C GLN A 393 -16.55 1.52 14.38
N GLY A 394 -17.87 1.38 14.17
CA GLY A 394 -18.84 1.01 15.19
C GLY A 394 -19.26 2.16 16.09
N VAL A 395 -19.03 3.42 15.68
CA VAL A 395 -19.40 4.61 16.44
C VAL A 395 -20.76 5.12 15.96
N THR A 396 -21.68 5.33 16.90
CA THR A 396 -23.00 5.92 16.62
C THR A 396 -22.88 7.43 16.41
N ARG A 397 -23.46 7.94 15.32
CA ARG A 397 -23.56 9.37 15.00
C ARG A 397 -25.01 9.73 14.67
N SER A 398 -25.47 10.90 15.11
CA SER A 398 -26.80 11.42 14.76
C SER A 398 -26.73 12.28 13.49
N ILE A 399 -27.68 12.12 12.57
CA ILE A 399 -27.91 13.07 11.46
C ILE A 399 -29.37 13.54 11.45
N SER A 400 -29.66 14.73 10.90
CA SER A 400 -31.04 15.22 10.78
C SER A 400 -31.83 14.50 9.68
N TRP A 401 -33.16 14.51 9.78
CA TRP A 401 -34.05 13.98 8.74
C TRP A 401 -33.83 14.67 7.38
N GLU A 402 -33.48 15.96 7.37
CA GLU A 402 -33.18 16.69 6.14
C GLU A 402 -31.87 16.20 5.50
N GLN A 403 -30.85 15.90 6.30
CA GLN A 403 -29.59 15.31 5.83
C GLN A 403 -29.80 13.88 5.31
N LEU A 404 -30.62 13.09 6.01
CA LEU A 404 -31.01 11.76 5.54
C LEU A 404 -31.76 11.84 4.21
N ALA A 405 -32.79 12.68 4.10
CA ALA A 405 -33.56 12.86 2.87
C ALA A 405 -32.70 13.28 1.66
N LYS A 406 -31.68 14.10 1.88
CA LYS A 406 -30.73 14.52 0.83
C LYS A 406 -29.72 13.44 0.43
N SER A 407 -29.37 12.53 1.33
CA SER A 407 -28.30 11.52 1.11
C SER A 407 -28.81 10.12 0.79
N TRP A 408 -30.07 9.79 1.08
CA TRP A 408 -30.62 8.43 0.98
C TRP A 408 -30.89 7.98 -0.48
N SER A 409 -29.87 7.42 -1.13
CA SER A 409 -29.94 6.91 -2.51
C SER A 409 -28.85 5.91 -2.85
N THR A 410 -29.16 4.96 -3.74
CA THR A 410 -28.17 4.05 -4.36
C THR A 410 -27.37 4.68 -5.50
N ALA A 411 -27.64 5.93 -5.89
CA ALA A 411 -27.05 6.57 -7.09
C ALA A 411 -25.51 6.56 -7.14
N SER A 412 -24.84 6.52 -5.99
CA SER A 412 -23.37 6.44 -5.90
C SER A 412 -22.88 5.31 -4.99
N CYS A 413 -23.78 4.46 -4.47
CA CYS A 413 -23.43 3.31 -3.65
C CYS A 413 -23.20 2.08 -4.55
N PRO A 414 -22.35 1.11 -4.15
CA PRO A 414 -22.33 -0.21 -4.78
C PRO A 414 -23.74 -0.82 -4.73
N SER A 415 -24.28 -1.25 -5.87
CA SER A 415 -25.62 -1.83 -5.89
C SER A 415 -25.57 -3.25 -5.32
N LEU A 416 -26.32 -3.49 -4.25
CA LEU A 416 -26.47 -4.84 -3.69
C LEU A 416 -27.45 -5.69 -4.50
N ASP A 417 -28.27 -5.09 -5.37
CA ASP A 417 -29.13 -5.78 -6.32
C ASP A 417 -28.81 -5.30 -7.76
N PRO A 418 -28.36 -6.18 -8.67
CA PRO A 418 -28.11 -5.84 -10.07
C PRO A 418 -29.38 -5.40 -10.83
N MET A 419 -30.55 -5.91 -10.43
CA MET A 419 -31.82 -5.73 -11.13
C MET A 419 -32.57 -4.48 -10.68
N SER A 420 -32.33 -3.97 -9.46
CA SER A 420 -33.02 -2.77 -8.94
C SER A 420 -32.55 -1.45 -9.56
N GLY A 421 -31.45 -1.46 -10.32
CA GLY A 421 -30.86 -0.28 -10.94
C GLY A 421 -30.10 0.65 -9.97
N ARG A 422 -29.07 1.34 -10.48
CA ARG A 422 -28.42 2.43 -9.74
C ARG A 422 -29.34 3.66 -9.76
N GLY A 423 -29.57 4.28 -8.60
CA GLY A 423 -30.35 5.51 -8.49
C GLY A 423 -31.68 5.40 -7.74
N ALA A 424 -32.08 4.20 -7.30
CA ALA A 424 -33.18 4.03 -6.36
C ALA A 424 -33.02 4.95 -5.14
N ARG A 425 -34.07 5.66 -4.77
CA ARG A 425 -34.13 6.51 -3.56
C ARG A 425 -34.92 5.80 -2.48
N TYR A 426 -34.62 6.13 -1.22
CA TYR A 426 -35.34 5.63 -0.05
C TYR A 426 -35.46 4.09 0.03
N SER A 427 -34.52 3.37 -0.59
CA SER A 427 -34.43 1.92 -0.53
C SER A 427 -33.62 1.49 0.69
N TRP A 428 -33.96 0.35 1.29
CA TRP A 428 -33.29 -0.15 2.49
C TRP A 428 -33.52 -1.64 2.68
N TYR A 429 -32.76 -2.29 3.57
CA TYR A 429 -32.92 -3.69 3.93
C TYR A 429 -33.26 -3.85 5.41
N ALA A 430 -34.18 -4.77 5.71
CA ALA A 430 -34.45 -5.26 7.06
C ALA A 430 -33.90 -6.70 7.20
N PHE A 431 -33.14 -6.97 8.27
CA PHE A 431 -32.64 -8.31 8.57
C PHE A 431 -33.55 -9.01 9.60
N ARG A 432 -33.77 -10.31 9.42
CA ARG A 432 -34.42 -11.17 10.43
C ARG A 432 -33.89 -12.60 10.39
N LYS A 433 -34.01 -13.32 11.50
CA LYS A 433 -33.84 -14.78 11.52
C LYS A 433 -34.98 -15.42 10.73
N SER A 434 -34.68 -16.40 9.88
CA SER A 434 -35.64 -16.97 8.94
C SER A 434 -35.55 -18.49 8.75
N GLY A 435 -34.55 -19.14 9.33
CA GLY A 435 -34.39 -20.60 9.30
C GLY A 435 -33.15 -21.04 10.08
N THR A 436 -32.84 -22.33 9.99
CA THR A 436 -31.60 -22.90 10.57
C THR A 436 -30.40 -22.45 9.73
N PRO A 437 -29.28 -21.99 10.33
CA PRO A 437 -28.03 -21.77 9.61
C PRO A 437 -27.51 -23.08 8.99
N GLN A 438 -26.74 -22.96 7.91
CA GLN A 438 -26.00 -24.09 7.35
C GLN A 438 -24.90 -24.52 8.32
N SER A 439 -24.46 -25.79 8.24
CA SER A 439 -23.28 -26.21 9.03
C SER A 439 -22.02 -25.46 8.54
N PRO A 440 -20.99 -25.29 9.39
CA PRO A 440 -19.74 -24.66 8.98
C PRO A 440 -19.09 -25.34 7.76
N ALA A 441 -19.08 -26.68 7.72
CA ALA A 441 -18.62 -27.48 6.57
C ALA A 441 -19.39 -27.16 5.28
N GLN A 442 -20.73 -27.24 5.29
CA GLN A 442 -21.57 -26.92 4.13
C GLN A 442 -21.40 -25.47 3.65
N THR A 443 -21.13 -24.56 4.60
CA THR A 443 -20.86 -23.15 4.33
C THR A 443 -19.50 -22.99 3.63
N ALA A 444 -18.48 -23.68 4.12
CA ALA A 444 -17.14 -23.73 3.53
C ALA A 444 -17.16 -24.32 2.11
N GLU A 445 -17.71 -25.53 1.93
CA GLU A 445 -17.86 -26.20 0.63
C GLU A 445 -18.51 -25.29 -0.42
N ARG A 446 -19.65 -24.68 -0.07
CA ARG A 446 -20.40 -23.79 -0.97
C ARG A 446 -19.63 -22.52 -1.31
N ALA A 447 -18.96 -21.91 -0.34
CA ALA A 447 -18.16 -20.71 -0.55
C ALA A 447 -16.94 -20.99 -1.45
N ILE A 448 -16.28 -22.14 -1.25
CA ILE A 448 -15.14 -22.58 -2.08
C ILE A 448 -15.60 -22.88 -3.51
N LEU A 449 -16.72 -23.58 -3.68
CA LEU A 449 -17.34 -23.85 -4.99
C LEU A 449 -17.84 -22.58 -5.70
N ALA A 450 -18.32 -21.58 -4.95
CA ALA A 450 -18.64 -20.27 -5.51
C ALA A 450 -17.37 -19.52 -5.93
N GLY A 451 -16.33 -19.55 -5.08
CA GLY A 451 -15.03 -18.95 -5.34
C GLY A 451 -14.36 -19.49 -6.61
N THR A 452 -14.34 -20.80 -6.82
CA THR A 452 -13.79 -21.39 -8.06
C THR A 452 -14.55 -20.88 -9.29
N ARG A 453 -15.88 -20.85 -9.28
CA ARG A 453 -16.69 -20.31 -10.39
C ARG A 453 -16.42 -18.82 -10.66
N ILE A 454 -16.20 -18.02 -9.62
CA ILE A 454 -15.90 -16.58 -9.75
C ILE A 454 -14.49 -16.34 -10.33
N MET A 455 -13.51 -17.18 -9.97
CA MET A 455 -12.12 -17.05 -10.43
C MET A 455 -11.92 -17.52 -11.88
N GLN A 456 -12.85 -18.30 -12.45
CA GLN A 456 -12.77 -18.80 -13.82
C GLN A 456 -12.76 -17.69 -14.88
N ASP A 457 -12.19 -18.03 -16.04
CA ASP A 457 -12.16 -17.19 -17.23
C ASP A 457 -13.58 -16.98 -17.79
N THR A 458 -14.24 -15.91 -17.33
CA THR A 458 -15.64 -15.60 -17.67
C THR A 458 -15.84 -14.09 -17.91
N ARG A 459 -17.00 -13.72 -18.46
CA ARG A 459 -17.47 -12.34 -18.59
C ARG A 459 -18.81 -12.18 -17.86
N SER A 460 -19.04 -11.00 -17.29
CA SER A 460 -20.26 -10.65 -16.57
C SER A 460 -20.62 -9.20 -16.91
N GLY A 461 -21.67 -9.01 -17.72
CA GLY A 461 -21.90 -7.74 -18.40
C GLY A 461 -20.73 -7.39 -19.34
N SER A 462 -20.25 -6.15 -19.28
CA SER A 462 -19.06 -5.72 -20.01
C SER A 462 -17.73 -6.10 -19.33
N PHE A 463 -17.76 -6.47 -18.04
CA PHE A 463 -16.55 -6.80 -17.29
C PHE A 463 -16.06 -8.22 -17.56
N ALA A 464 -14.76 -8.36 -17.77
CA ALA A 464 -14.06 -9.62 -17.56
C ALA A 464 -14.02 -9.96 -16.07
N ALA A 465 -13.98 -11.25 -15.74
CA ALA A 465 -13.96 -11.75 -14.37
C ALA A 465 -12.77 -12.69 -14.12
N GLY A 466 -12.31 -12.77 -12.86
CA GLY A 466 -11.34 -13.76 -12.42
C GLY A 466 -10.04 -13.72 -13.23
N PHE A 467 -9.59 -14.89 -13.73
CA PHE A 467 -8.40 -14.97 -14.58
C PHE A 467 -8.51 -14.15 -15.88
N ARG A 468 -9.71 -13.92 -16.43
CA ARG A 468 -9.88 -13.05 -17.60
C ARG A 468 -9.65 -11.58 -17.23
N ALA A 469 -10.12 -11.14 -16.07
CA ALA A 469 -9.90 -9.78 -15.59
C ALA A 469 -8.41 -9.47 -15.44
N TYR A 470 -7.62 -10.42 -14.94
CA TYR A 470 -6.16 -10.29 -14.89
C TYR A 470 -5.51 -10.25 -16.28
N GLY A 471 -5.96 -11.06 -17.23
CA GLY A 471 -5.51 -10.98 -18.61
C GLY A 471 -5.80 -9.60 -19.22
N GLU A 472 -7.05 -9.14 -19.12
CA GLU A 472 -7.47 -7.86 -19.68
C GLU A 472 -6.75 -6.66 -19.04
N LEU A 473 -6.50 -6.67 -17.73
CA LEU A 473 -5.65 -5.66 -17.07
C LEU A 473 -4.19 -5.75 -17.55
N THR A 474 -3.62 -6.94 -17.70
CA THR A 474 -2.22 -7.12 -18.16
C THR A 474 -2.06 -6.60 -19.60
N ASP A 475 -3.02 -6.89 -20.47
CA ASP A 475 -3.06 -6.40 -21.86
C ASP A 475 -3.29 -4.88 -21.92
N ASP A 476 -4.17 -4.34 -21.06
CA ASP A 476 -4.41 -2.91 -20.95
C ASP A 476 -3.16 -2.16 -20.45
N LEU A 477 -2.38 -2.72 -19.52
CA LEU A 477 -1.07 -2.16 -19.11
C LEU A 477 -0.02 -2.21 -20.22
N ARG A 478 0.04 -3.32 -20.98
CA ARG A 478 1.00 -3.50 -22.09
C ARG A 478 0.64 -2.71 -23.35
N THR A 479 -0.58 -2.17 -23.45
CA THR A 479 -1.03 -1.38 -24.60
C THR A 479 -0.21 -0.08 -24.73
N PRO A 480 0.50 0.14 -25.88
CA PRO A 480 1.21 1.39 -26.13
C PRO A 480 0.24 2.59 -26.20
N ARG A 481 0.65 3.75 -25.66
CA ARG A 481 -0.16 4.97 -25.58
C ARG A 481 0.68 6.23 -25.78
N ASP A 482 0.06 7.30 -26.28
CA ASP A 482 0.61 8.65 -26.31
C ASP A 482 0.17 9.44 -25.07
N TYR A 483 1.03 9.42 -24.05
CA TYR A 483 0.81 10.08 -22.77
C TYR A 483 0.81 11.61 -22.81
N SER A 484 0.97 12.24 -23.99
CA SER A 484 0.92 13.70 -24.17
C SER A 484 -0.44 14.24 -24.63
N GLY A 485 -1.36 13.37 -25.07
CA GLY A 485 -2.65 13.76 -25.68
C GLY A 485 -3.88 13.11 -25.05
N VAL A 486 -4.75 12.54 -25.89
CA VAL A 486 -6.03 11.90 -25.49
C VAL A 486 -5.81 10.78 -24.46
N ASP A 487 -4.73 10.02 -24.60
CA ASP A 487 -4.41 8.90 -23.70
C ASP A 487 -3.94 9.33 -22.30
N LYS A 488 -3.80 10.65 -22.05
CA LYS A 488 -3.63 11.19 -20.69
C LYS A 488 -4.83 10.83 -19.80
N GLY A 489 -6.05 10.81 -20.36
CA GLY A 489 -7.24 10.34 -19.64
C GLY A 489 -7.20 8.84 -19.33
N ASP A 490 -6.53 8.05 -20.17
CA ASP A 490 -6.32 6.61 -19.98
C ASP A 490 -5.30 6.35 -18.85
N ARG A 491 -4.19 7.09 -18.85
CA ARG A 491 -3.19 7.11 -17.77
C ARG A 491 -3.83 7.49 -16.43
N ASP A 492 -4.59 8.58 -16.39
CA ASP A 492 -5.24 9.05 -15.16
C ASP A 492 -6.24 8.02 -14.60
N GLN A 493 -6.96 7.29 -15.47
CA GLN A 493 -7.84 6.20 -15.04
C GLN A 493 -7.09 4.99 -14.48
N LEU A 494 -5.98 4.56 -15.11
CA LEU A 494 -5.14 3.48 -14.59
C LEU A 494 -4.54 3.82 -13.22
N VAL A 495 -4.08 5.05 -13.03
CA VAL A 495 -3.57 5.53 -11.73
C VAL A 495 -4.69 5.58 -10.69
N ARG A 496 -5.87 6.10 -11.05
CA ARG A 496 -7.04 6.07 -10.14
C ARG A 496 -7.44 4.65 -9.77
N TRP A 497 -7.39 3.69 -10.71
CA TRP A 497 -7.64 2.28 -10.43
C TRP A 497 -6.62 1.71 -9.43
N ALA A 498 -5.32 1.97 -9.63
CA ALA A 498 -4.28 1.52 -8.69
C ALA A 498 -4.42 2.16 -7.29
N VAL A 499 -4.88 3.40 -7.19
CA VAL A 499 -5.09 4.08 -5.90
C VAL A 499 -6.36 3.60 -5.17
N SER A 500 -7.43 3.23 -5.90
CA SER A 500 -8.76 2.99 -5.33
C SER A 500 -9.26 1.54 -5.33
N ALA A 501 -8.86 0.76 -6.34
CA ALA A 501 -9.33 -0.61 -6.58
C ALA A 501 -8.29 -1.66 -6.16
N LEU A 502 -7.01 -1.45 -6.46
CA LEU A 502 -5.94 -2.39 -6.08
C LEU A 502 -5.88 -2.65 -4.55
N PRO A 503 -6.04 -1.65 -3.65
CA PRO A 503 -6.09 -1.92 -2.21
C PRO A 503 -7.29 -2.80 -1.81
N ARG A 504 -8.43 -2.68 -2.51
CA ARG A 504 -9.62 -3.52 -2.30
C ARG A 504 -9.38 -4.96 -2.78
N LEU A 505 -8.68 -5.13 -3.90
CA LEU A 505 -8.27 -6.45 -4.40
C LEU A 505 -7.30 -7.14 -3.44
N ILE A 506 -6.30 -6.41 -2.92
CA ILE A 506 -5.40 -6.90 -1.86
C ILE A 506 -6.19 -7.29 -0.60
N ALA A 507 -7.15 -6.47 -0.17
CA ALA A 507 -8.02 -6.78 0.96
C ALA A 507 -8.88 -8.04 0.70
N ALA A 508 -9.42 -8.21 -0.50
CA ALA A 508 -10.15 -9.40 -0.90
C ALA A 508 -9.29 -10.68 -0.85
N ARG A 509 -8.03 -10.63 -1.30
CA ARG A 509 -7.12 -11.79 -1.23
C ARG A 509 -6.64 -12.12 0.19
N LYS A 510 -6.42 -11.10 1.02
CA LYS A 510 -6.23 -11.30 2.47
C LYS A 510 -7.46 -11.96 3.12
N ALA A 511 -8.68 -11.52 2.75
CA ALA A 511 -9.92 -12.13 3.20
C ALA A 511 -10.05 -13.59 2.73
N ALA A 512 -9.66 -13.91 1.48
CA ALA A 512 -9.67 -15.26 0.94
C ALA A 512 -8.73 -16.19 1.72
N ALA A 513 -7.49 -15.75 1.99
CA ALA A 513 -6.53 -16.51 2.79
C ALA A 513 -7.02 -16.71 4.23
N ALA A 514 -7.55 -15.66 4.88
CA ALA A 514 -8.11 -15.76 6.23
C ALA A 514 -9.33 -16.70 6.29
N PHE A 515 -10.24 -16.59 5.31
CA PHE A 515 -11.40 -17.47 5.18
C PHE A 515 -10.98 -18.93 5.02
N LEU A 516 -10.05 -19.24 4.11
CA LEU A 516 -9.63 -20.61 3.82
C LEU A 516 -8.91 -21.28 5.00
N ARG A 517 -8.14 -20.53 5.80
CA ARG A 517 -7.54 -21.07 7.04
C ARG A 517 -8.62 -21.47 8.07
N THR A 518 -9.65 -20.64 8.23
CA THR A 518 -10.77 -20.90 9.15
C THR A 518 -11.70 -22.00 8.63
N ALA A 519 -12.04 -21.96 7.34
CA ALA A 519 -12.82 -23.01 6.68
C ALA A 519 -12.11 -24.37 6.75
N GLY A 520 -10.79 -24.39 6.61
CA GLY A 520 -9.98 -25.62 6.70
C GLY A 520 -10.03 -26.35 8.04
N SER A 521 -10.45 -25.72 9.15
CA SER A 521 -10.72 -26.45 10.41
C SER A 521 -12.12 -27.06 10.49
N GLU A 522 -13.05 -26.59 9.65
CA GLU A 522 -14.45 -27.06 9.58
C GLU A 522 -14.65 -28.15 8.52
N LEU A 523 -13.70 -28.30 7.58
CA LEU A 523 -13.72 -29.30 6.51
C LEU A 523 -13.12 -30.65 6.96
N PRO A 524 -13.46 -31.76 6.27
CA PRO A 524 -12.83 -33.06 6.48
C PRO A 524 -11.29 -33.03 6.40
N ASN A 525 -10.65 -33.95 7.14
CA ASN A 525 -9.18 -34.02 7.25
C ASN A 525 -8.44 -34.10 5.90
N GLN A 526 -9.06 -34.67 4.86
CA GLN A 526 -8.47 -34.79 3.52
C GLN A 526 -8.44 -33.45 2.76
N GLU A 527 -9.39 -32.56 3.05
CA GLU A 527 -9.57 -31.24 2.39
C GLU A 527 -8.82 -30.12 3.13
N ARG A 528 -8.56 -30.29 4.42
CA ARG A 528 -7.83 -29.33 5.26
C ARG A 528 -6.43 -28.97 4.71
N GLY A 529 -5.71 -29.95 4.17
CA GLY A 529 -4.40 -29.73 3.53
C GLY A 529 -4.51 -28.79 2.32
N PRO A 530 -5.32 -29.14 1.30
CA PRO A 530 -5.67 -28.25 0.19
C PRO A 530 -6.15 -26.85 0.63
N ALA A 531 -6.99 -26.73 1.66
CA ALA A 531 -7.49 -25.43 2.13
C ALA A 531 -6.36 -24.51 2.64
N LEU A 532 -5.42 -25.07 3.42
CA LEU A 532 -4.25 -24.32 3.89
C LEU A 532 -3.26 -24.00 2.76
N ALA A 533 -3.09 -24.91 1.80
CA ALA A 533 -2.28 -24.66 0.60
C ALA A 533 -2.90 -23.55 -0.28
N ALA A 534 -4.23 -23.52 -0.42
CA ALA A 534 -4.94 -22.46 -1.12
C ALA A 534 -4.74 -21.09 -0.44
N ALA A 535 -4.83 -21.04 0.89
CA ALA A 535 -4.56 -19.81 1.65
C ALA A 535 -3.12 -19.29 1.45
N ALA A 536 -2.12 -20.17 1.51
CA ALA A 536 -0.72 -19.80 1.30
C ALA A 536 -0.45 -19.27 -0.13
N ASN A 537 -1.16 -19.78 -1.13
CA ASN A 537 -1.10 -19.24 -2.49
C ASN A 537 -1.74 -17.84 -2.59
N PHE A 538 -2.83 -17.56 -1.85
CA PHE A 538 -3.39 -16.19 -1.77
C PHE A 538 -2.47 -15.22 -1.02
N ASP A 539 -1.73 -15.67 0.00
CA ASP A 539 -0.69 -14.84 0.64
C ASP A 539 0.39 -14.44 -0.37
N GLN A 540 0.87 -15.39 -1.19
CA GLN A 540 1.82 -15.10 -2.26
C GLN A 540 1.23 -14.11 -3.29
N ALA A 541 -0.05 -14.27 -3.66
CA ALA A 541 -0.74 -13.32 -4.53
C ALA A 541 -0.79 -11.91 -3.93
N VAL A 542 -1.02 -11.77 -2.61
CA VAL A 542 -0.98 -10.49 -1.90
C VAL A 542 0.41 -9.84 -1.97
N GLU A 543 1.48 -10.61 -1.76
CA GLU A 543 2.85 -10.06 -1.87
C GLU A 543 3.18 -9.59 -3.29
N LYS A 544 2.70 -10.28 -4.32
CA LYS A 544 2.90 -9.85 -5.72
C LYS A 544 2.01 -8.69 -6.12
N LEU A 545 0.77 -8.60 -5.60
CA LEU A 545 -0.11 -7.45 -5.80
C LEU A 545 0.47 -6.15 -5.22
N ARG A 546 1.26 -6.22 -4.13
CA ARG A 546 1.98 -5.04 -3.57
C ARG A 546 3.04 -4.47 -4.50
N LEU A 547 3.55 -5.25 -5.47
CA LEU A 547 4.54 -4.80 -6.45
C LEU A 547 3.91 -4.06 -7.65
N VAL A 548 2.57 -4.14 -7.81
CA VAL A 548 1.83 -3.38 -8.82
C VAL A 548 1.79 -1.92 -8.39
N SER A 549 2.52 -1.06 -9.10
CA SER A 549 2.68 0.36 -8.77
C SER A 549 2.50 1.21 -10.03
N LEU A 550 1.40 1.97 -10.09
CA LEU A 550 1.07 2.87 -11.20
C LEU A 550 0.82 4.28 -10.65
N GLY A 551 1.67 5.24 -11.01
CA GLY A 551 1.50 6.64 -10.62
C GLY A 551 1.57 6.91 -9.10
N ALA A 552 1.97 5.92 -8.30
CA ALA A 552 2.59 6.21 -7.02
C ALA A 552 3.84 7.05 -7.30
N PRO A 553 4.08 8.17 -6.59
CA PRO A 553 5.25 8.99 -6.83
C PRO A 553 6.51 8.20 -6.47
N ARG A 554 7.17 7.60 -7.47
CA ARG A 554 8.59 7.27 -7.38
C ARG A 554 9.32 8.54 -6.96
N ALA A 555 10.23 8.44 -5.99
CA ALA A 555 10.93 9.59 -5.41
C ALA A 555 12.03 10.19 -6.33
N THR A 556 11.72 10.30 -7.62
CA THR A 556 12.62 10.63 -8.73
C THR A 556 11.97 11.61 -9.71
N SER A 557 11.57 12.80 -9.22
CA SER A 557 11.81 14.09 -9.93
C SER A 557 11.18 15.29 -9.21
N VAL A 558 11.98 15.97 -8.37
CA VAL A 558 11.75 17.40 -8.11
C VAL A 558 12.66 18.18 -9.06
N SER A 559 12.06 19.06 -9.86
CA SER A 559 12.62 19.99 -10.85
C SER A 559 12.68 19.55 -12.33
N ALA A 560 11.56 19.85 -13.01
CA ALA A 560 11.44 20.29 -14.40
C ALA A 560 12.58 20.02 -15.42
N ARG A 561 12.32 19.09 -16.35
CA ARG A 561 12.25 19.43 -17.79
C ARG A 561 11.55 18.35 -18.63
N ALA A 562 10.83 18.83 -19.65
CA ALA A 562 10.20 18.08 -20.75
C ALA A 562 9.02 17.15 -20.40
N GLU A 563 7.84 17.52 -20.91
CA GLU A 563 6.62 16.71 -20.90
C GLU A 563 6.77 15.35 -21.64
N SER A 564 7.80 15.21 -22.49
CA SER A 564 8.18 13.95 -23.14
C SER A 564 8.78 12.91 -22.19
N SER A 565 9.34 13.30 -21.05
CA SER A 565 9.98 12.37 -20.09
C SER A 565 8.98 11.54 -19.27
N SER A 566 7.75 12.03 -19.12
CA SER A 566 6.76 11.42 -18.21
C SER A 566 6.08 10.16 -18.74
N GLY A 567 6.13 9.94 -20.07
CA GLY A 567 5.48 8.82 -20.74
C GLY A 567 6.31 7.53 -20.69
N GLU A 568 7.63 7.62 -20.88
CA GLU A 568 8.51 6.45 -20.88
C GLU A 568 8.67 5.86 -19.47
N ALA A 569 8.79 6.71 -18.44
CA ALA A 569 8.81 6.25 -17.05
C ALA A 569 7.50 5.55 -16.64
N PHE A 570 6.34 6.10 -17.04
CA PHE A 570 5.04 5.47 -16.78
C PHE A 570 4.85 4.17 -17.59
N LYS A 571 5.37 4.09 -18.82
CA LYS A 571 5.41 2.83 -19.58
C LYS A 571 6.21 1.76 -18.83
N GLN A 572 7.38 2.09 -18.27
CA GLN A 572 8.17 1.16 -17.46
C GLN A 572 7.45 0.74 -16.16
N GLU A 573 6.64 1.61 -15.56
CA GLU A 573 5.74 1.24 -14.44
C GLU A 573 4.65 0.24 -14.87
N CYS A 574 4.04 0.45 -16.03
CA CYS A 574 3.07 -0.48 -16.62
C CYS A 574 3.70 -1.84 -16.96
N ASP A 575 4.88 -1.86 -17.59
CA ASP A 575 5.59 -3.09 -17.96
C ASP A 575 6.02 -3.91 -16.72
N ALA A 576 6.50 -3.23 -15.66
CA ALA A 576 6.81 -3.86 -14.38
C ALA A 576 5.55 -4.38 -13.67
N SER A 577 4.47 -3.60 -13.66
CA SER A 577 3.19 -3.97 -13.07
C SER A 577 2.55 -5.17 -13.79
N ALA A 578 2.58 -5.20 -15.13
CA ALA A 578 2.14 -6.34 -15.93
C ALA A 578 2.94 -7.61 -15.61
N SER A 579 4.27 -7.48 -15.41
CA SER A 579 5.12 -8.60 -15.02
C SER A 579 4.79 -9.11 -13.61
N ALA A 580 4.49 -8.22 -12.65
CA ALA A 580 4.02 -8.60 -11.32
C ALA A 580 2.67 -9.32 -11.36
N LEU A 581 1.73 -8.88 -12.21
CA LEU A 581 0.43 -9.53 -12.40
C LEU A 581 0.53 -10.96 -12.94
N GLU A 582 1.51 -11.28 -13.78
CA GLU A 582 1.74 -12.67 -14.21
C GLU A 582 2.13 -13.58 -13.03
N GLU A 583 2.84 -13.06 -12.04
CA GLU A 583 3.14 -13.79 -10.80
C GLU A 583 1.92 -13.90 -9.88
N VAL A 584 1.08 -12.86 -9.80
CA VAL A 584 -0.24 -12.91 -9.12
C VAL A 584 -1.11 -14.01 -9.73
N VAL A 585 -1.25 -14.05 -11.06
CA VAL A 585 -2.03 -15.07 -11.77
C VAL A 585 -1.47 -16.47 -11.54
N ARG A 586 -0.14 -16.63 -11.47
CA ARG A 586 0.50 -17.92 -11.15
C ARG A 586 0.13 -18.39 -9.74
N ALA A 587 0.16 -17.50 -8.76
CA ALA A 587 -0.23 -17.77 -7.38
C ALA A 587 -1.74 -18.08 -7.26
N GLU A 588 -2.61 -17.28 -7.88
CA GLU A 588 -4.06 -17.53 -7.85
C GLU A 588 -4.47 -18.80 -8.61
N ARG A 589 -3.76 -19.19 -9.68
CA ARG A 589 -3.90 -20.53 -10.30
C ARG A 589 -3.40 -21.66 -9.41
N GLY A 590 -2.49 -21.38 -8.48
CA GLY A 590 -2.16 -22.28 -7.37
C GLY A 590 -3.36 -22.45 -6.43
N ALA A 591 -3.86 -21.35 -5.88
CA ALA A 591 -5.00 -21.34 -4.96
C ALA A 591 -6.24 -22.02 -5.55
N TYR A 592 -6.59 -21.65 -6.80
CA TYR A 592 -7.71 -22.22 -7.54
C TYR A 592 -7.61 -23.75 -7.69
N ARG A 593 -6.43 -24.31 -7.98
CA ARG A 593 -6.25 -25.76 -8.13
C ARG A 593 -6.44 -26.51 -6.82
N GLU A 594 -6.00 -25.92 -5.70
CA GLU A 594 -6.24 -26.51 -4.38
C GLU A 594 -7.72 -26.40 -3.98
N MET A 595 -8.39 -25.28 -4.27
CA MET A 595 -9.84 -25.14 -4.11
C MET A 595 -10.62 -26.12 -4.99
N GLU A 596 -10.17 -26.38 -6.22
CA GLU A 596 -10.75 -27.40 -7.11
C GLU A 596 -10.59 -28.82 -6.57
N ARG A 597 -9.53 -29.12 -5.78
CA ARG A 597 -9.37 -30.42 -5.12
C ARG A 597 -10.32 -30.62 -3.94
N ILE A 598 -10.75 -29.54 -3.29
CA ILE A 598 -11.79 -29.58 -2.25
C ILE A 598 -13.18 -29.83 -2.87
N CYS A 599 -13.37 -29.38 -4.12
CA CYS A 599 -14.64 -29.52 -4.84
C CYS A 599 -14.84 -30.88 -5.55
N LYS A 600 -13.88 -31.81 -5.46
CA LYS A 600 -13.82 -33.08 -6.22
C LYS A 600 -13.71 -34.29 -5.31
#